data_AF-A0A2G2N2X3-F1
#
_entry.id   AF-A0A2G2N2X3-F1
#
_cell.length_a   1.000
_cell.length_b   1.000
_cell.length_c   1.000
_cell.angle_alpha   90.00
_cell.angle_beta   90.00
_cell.angle_gamma   90.00
#
_symmetry.space_group_name_H-M   'P 1'
#
loop_
_entity.id
_entity.type
_entity.pdbx_description
1 polymer ?
#
loop_
_entity_poly.entity_id
_entity_poly.type
_entity_poly.pdbx_seq_one_letter_code
_entity_poly.pdbx_strand_id
1 'polypeptide(L)'
;MKQTLLFGFSSFVFVVLLTGCTGQMAAPGLSAADKEEACINVDRKLIKVDKFLTILERNSAFHIAEADLAMEAPGITESNNKTRMLKDGNKRRAELEAKRQKLGCEPL
;
A
#
# COMPACT_ATOMS: atom_id res chain seq x y z
N MET A 1 38.29 32.20 -40.04
CA MET A 1 39.40 32.61 -39.16
C MET A 1 38.86 32.84 -37.75
N LYS A 2 39.51 32.24 -36.73
CA LYS A 2 39.47 32.53 -35.26
C LYS A 2 38.09 32.68 -34.60
N GLN A 3 37.55 31.69 -33.90
CA GLN A 3 37.92 31.21 -32.55
C GLN A 3 38.22 32.33 -31.55
N THR A 4 37.27 32.57 -30.62
CA THR A 4 37.59 32.77 -29.19
C THR A 4 36.37 32.43 -28.34
N LEU A 5 36.40 31.21 -27.80
CA LEU A 5 35.64 30.78 -26.63
C LEU A 5 36.05 31.65 -25.43
N LEU A 6 35.09 32.34 -24.82
CA LEU A 6 35.25 32.90 -23.48
C LEU A 6 34.36 32.11 -22.52
N PHE A 7 34.97 31.13 -21.89
CA PHE A 7 34.48 30.44 -20.70
C PHE A 7 34.39 31.46 -19.55
N GLY A 8 33.21 32.03 -19.34
CA GLY A 8 32.88 32.69 -18.09
C GLY A 8 32.49 31.65 -17.05
N PHE A 9 33.43 31.26 -16.19
CA PHE A 9 33.14 30.51 -14.96
C PHE A 9 32.38 31.42 -13.99
N SER A 10 31.06 31.54 -14.18
CA SER A 10 30.17 32.20 -13.23
C SER A 10 29.66 31.18 -12.23
N SER A 11 30.31 31.15 -11.08
CA SER A 11 29.82 30.79 -9.74
C SER A 11 28.63 29.82 -9.66
N PHE A 12 28.94 28.59 -9.25
CA PHE A 12 27.99 27.64 -8.66
C PHE A 12 27.22 28.29 -7.49
N VAL A 13 25.91 28.48 -7.66
CA VAL A 13 24.94 28.42 -6.57
C VAL A 13 23.71 27.68 -7.08
N PHE A 14 23.78 26.35 -7.14
CA PHE A 14 22.56 25.55 -7.20
C PHE A 14 21.90 25.64 -5.83
N VAL A 15 20.93 26.55 -5.69
CA VAL A 15 19.99 26.51 -4.59
C VAL A 15 19.16 25.25 -4.78
N VAL A 16 19.46 24.22 -3.98
CA VAL A 16 18.64 23.03 -3.84
C VAL A 16 17.36 23.46 -3.12
N LEU A 17 16.36 23.92 -3.88
CA LEU A 17 15.00 23.97 -3.39
C LEU A 17 14.42 22.56 -3.48
N LEU A 18 14.58 21.82 -2.38
CA LEU A 18 13.80 20.64 -2.06
C LEU A 18 12.32 21.03 -1.96
N THR A 19 11.61 21.13 -3.08
CA THR A 19 10.15 21.00 -3.09
C THR A 19 9.81 19.54 -3.33
N GLY A 20 10.27 18.68 -2.43
CA GLY A 20 9.74 17.33 -2.23
C GLY A 20 8.55 17.40 -1.28
N CYS A 21 7.45 18.03 -1.69
CA CYS A 21 6.16 17.85 -1.01
C CYS A 21 5.47 16.63 -1.63
N THR A 22 6.07 15.46 -1.43
CA THR A 22 5.35 14.19 -1.57
C THR A 22 4.31 14.10 -0.45
N GLY A 23 3.05 14.34 -0.80
CA GLY A 23 1.91 13.66 -0.20
C GLY A 23 1.61 13.95 1.27
N GLN A 24 1.46 15.22 1.66
CA GLN A 24 0.79 15.52 2.93
C GLN A 24 -0.73 15.55 2.72
N MET A 25 -1.32 14.39 2.41
CA MET A 25 -2.73 14.14 2.70
C MET A 25 -2.83 13.66 4.14
N ALA A 26 -2.48 14.53 5.10
CA ALA A 26 -2.83 14.28 6.48
C ALA A 26 -4.36 14.44 6.58
N ALA A 27 -5.06 13.34 6.79
CA ALA A 27 -6.47 13.38 7.14
C ALA A 27 -6.65 14.33 8.35
N PRO A 28 -7.43 15.42 8.22
CA PRO A 28 -7.57 16.39 9.30
C PRO A 28 -8.23 15.72 10.51
N GLY A 29 -7.57 15.75 11.67
CA GLY A 29 -8.19 15.47 12.97
C GLY A 29 -7.70 14.29 13.81
N LEU A 30 -6.71 13.50 13.37
CA LEU A 30 -6.10 12.46 14.22
C LEU A 30 -4.80 12.97 14.88
N SER A 31 -4.58 12.62 16.15
CA SER A 31 -3.26 12.80 16.76
C SER A 31 -2.24 11.90 16.08
N ALA A 32 -0.94 12.21 16.23
CA ALA A 32 0.12 11.40 15.64
C ALA A 32 0.07 9.93 16.11
N ALA A 33 -0.22 9.71 17.41
CA ALA A 33 -0.36 8.38 17.98
C ALA A 33 -1.59 7.62 17.42
N ASP A 34 -2.73 8.31 17.27
CA ASP A 34 -3.94 7.66 16.71
C ASP A 34 -3.74 7.30 15.23
N LYS A 35 -3.01 8.14 14.49
CA LYS A 35 -2.64 7.84 13.09
C LYS A 35 -1.72 6.62 13.01
N GLU A 36 -0.71 6.54 13.87
CA GLU A 36 0.19 5.38 13.94
C GLU A 36 -0.57 4.09 14.25
N GLU A 37 -1.44 4.12 15.27
CA GLU A 37 -2.29 2.97 15.61
C GLU A 37 -3.22 2.58 14.44
N ALA A 38 -3.81 3.58 13.76
CA ALA A 38 -4.65 3.34 12.59
C ALA A 38 -3.87 2.69 11.45
N CYS A 39 -2.62 3.09 11.22
CA CYS A 39 -1.72 2.48 10.24
C CYS A 39 -1.39 1.03 10.60
N ILE A 40 -0.97 0.76 11.86
CA ILE A 40 -0.71 -0.60 12.35
C ILE A 40 -1.93 -1.51 12.18
N ASN A 41 -3.13 -0.99 12.44
CA ASN A 41 -4.38 -1.75 12.28
C ASN A 41 -4.66 -2.09 10.81
N VAL A 42 -4.42 -1.15 9.89
CA VAL A 42 -4.56 -1.38 8.44
C VAL A 42 -3.53 -2.39 7.96
N ASP A 43 -2.27 -2.28 8.41
CA ASP A 43 -1.19 -3.18 8.01
C ASP A 43 -1.44 -4.61 8.49
N ARG A 44 -1.91 -4.77 9.73
CA ARG A 44 -2.35 -6.07 10.25
C ARG A 44 -3.44 -6.70 9.39
N LYS A 45 -4.39 -5.90 8.89
CA LYS A 45 -5.47 -6.40 8.02
C LYS A 45 -4.94 -6.77 6.63
N LEU A 46 -4.03 -5.97 6.07
CA LEU A 46 -3.35 -6.27 4.80
C LEU A 46 -2.63 -7.62 4.87
N ILE A 47 -1.81 -7.84 5.89
CA ILE A 47 -1.07 -9.10 6.11
C ILE A 47 -2.03 -10.30 6.18
N LYS A 48 -3.18 -10.17 6.86
CA LYS A 48 -4.18 -11.24 6.92
C LYS A 48 -4.77 -11.55 5.54
N VAL A 49 -5.11 -10.54 4.76
CA VAL A 49 -5.65 -10.69 3.40
C VAL A 49 -4.60 -11.30 2.47
N ASP A 50 -3.34 -10.87 2.55
CA ASP A 50 -2.25 -11.40 1.72
C ASP A 50 -1.95 -12.87 2.03
N LYS A 51 -1.96 -13.22 3.32
CA LYS A 51 -1.84 -14.61 3.75
C LYS A 51 -3.00 -15.45 3.19
N PHE A 52 -4.21 -14.90 3.19
CA PHE A 52 -5.39 -15.58 2.64
C PHE A 52 -5.28 -15.80 1.13
N LEU A 53 -4.91 -14.76 0.39
CA LEU A 53 -4.69 -14.86 -1.05
C LEU A 53 -3.59 -15.87 -1.38
N THR A 54 -2.49 -15.88 -0.62
CA THR A 54 -1.40 -16.84 -0.79
C THR A 54 -1.87 -18.29 -0.58
N ILE A 55 -2.68 -18.52 0.46
CA ILE A 55 -3.25 -19.83 0.77
C ILE A 55 -4.24 -20.26 -0.32
N LEU A 56 -5.11 -19.36 -0.78
CA LEU A 56 -6.02 -19.64 -1.89
C LEU A 56 -5.27 -19.99 -3.17
N GLU A 57 -4.23 -19.24 -3.53
CA GLU A 57 -3.45 -19.48 -4.73
C GLU A 57 -2.79 -20.86 -4.70
N ARG A 58 -2.21 -21.23 -3.55
CA ARG A 58 -1.51 -22.51 -3.35
C ARG A 58 -2.45 -23.72 -3.26
N ASN A 59 -3.67 -23.55 -2.76
CA ASN A 59 -4.61 -24.66 -2.60
C ASN A 59 -5.44 -24.94 -3.86
N SER A 60 -5.76 -26.22 -4.07
CA SER A 60 -6.73 -26.63 -5.09
C SER A 60 -8.14 -26.19 -4.67
N ALA A 61 -9.05 -26.04 -5.64
CA ALA A 61 -10.43 -25.59 -5.39
C ALA A 61 -11.17 -26.44 -4.33
N PHE A 62 -10.79 -27.71 -4.17
CA PHE A 62 -11.40 -28.64 -3.25
C PHE A 62 -11.03 -28.39 -1.77
N HIS A 63 -9.86 -27.80 -1.49
CA HIS A 63 -9.40 -27.52 -0.11
C HIS A 63 -9.68 -26.08 0.35
N ILE A 64 -10.43 -25.31 -0.43
CA ILE A 64 -10.62 -23.88 -0.16
C ILE A 64 -11.56 -23.62 1.01
N ALA A 65 -12.60 -24.44 1.19
CA ALA A 65 -13.50 -24.31 2.34
C ALA A 65 -12.76 -24.51 3.67
N GLU A 66 -11.80 -25.45 3.71
CA GLU A 66 -10.97 -25.72 4.88
C GLU A 66 -10.00 -24.56 5.16
N ALA A 67 -9.42 -23.98 4.10
CA ALA A 67 -8.55 -22.81 4.20
C ALA A 67 -9.29 -21.54 4.64
N ASP A 68 -10.54 -21.35 4.21
CA ASP A 68 -11.38 -20.20 4.54
C ASP A 68 -11.78 -20.19 6.02
N LEU A 69 -12.29 -21.34 6.50
CA LEU A 69 -12.63 -21.56 7.91
C LEU A 69 -11.43 -21.35 8.84
N ALA A 70 -10.22 -21.70 8.39
CA ALA A 70 -9.01 -21.54 9.21
C ALA A 70 -8.51 -20.10 9.32
N MET A 71 -8.97 -19.18 8.47
CA MET A 71 -8.42 -17.84 8.37
C MET A 71 -9.34 -16.72 8.83
N GLU A 72 -10.66 -16.93 8.84
CA GLU A 72 -11.69 -15.93 9.18
C GLU A 72 -11.31 -14.53 8.65
N ALA A 73 -11.10 -14.41 7.33
CA ALA A 73 -10.66 -13.16 6.72
C ALA A 73 -11.84 -12.17 6.64
N PRO A 74 -11.89 -11.11 7.47
CA PRO A 74 -13.10 -10.29 7.58
C PRO A 74 -13.37 -9.52 6.29
N GLY A 75 -14.55 -9.74 5.71
CA GLY A 75 -15.00 -9.05 4.50
C GLY A 75 -14.70 -9.78 3.19
N ILE A 76 -14.29 -11.04 3.23
CA ILE A 76 -14.23 -11.92 2.06
C ILE A 76 -15.44 -12.86 2.13
N THR A 77 -16.18 -13.02 1.03
CA THR A 77 -17.33 -13.92 1.03
C THR A 77 -16.87 -15.37 1.10
N GLU A 78 -17.39 -16.12 2.07
CA GLU A 78 -17.18 -17.57 2.12
C GLU A 78 -17.78 -18.23 0.87
N SER A 79 -16.99 -19.08 0.21
CA SER A 79 -17.41 -19.75 -1.02
C SER A 79 -16.59 -20.99 -1.30
N ASN A 80 -17.12 -21.91 -2.09
CA ASN A 80 -16.34 -22.99 -2.71
C ASN A 80 -15.72 -22.56 -4.06
N ASN A 81 -15.98 -21.34 -4.51
CA ASN A 81 -15.47 -20.82 -5.77
C ASN A 81 -14.19 -20.00 -5.55
N LYS A 82 -13.03 -20.64 -5.84
CA LYS A 82 -11.70 -20.01 -5.79
C LYS A 82 -11.66 -18.64 -6.45
N THR A 83 -12.18 -18.54 -7.68
CA THR A 83 -12.14 -17.31 -8.48
C THR A 83 -12.90 -16.18 -7.81
N ARG A 84 -14.06 -16.49 -7.22
CA ARG A 84 -14.85 -15.50 -6.47
C ARG A 84 -14.08 -15.01 -5.24
N MET A 85 -13.47 -15.91 -4.48
CA MET A 85 -12.74 -15.53 -3.26
C MET A 85 -11.46 -14.76 -3.56
N LEU A 86 -10.74 -15.11 -4.65
CA LEU A 86 -9.61 -14.31 -5.12
C LEU A 86 -10.05 -12.90 -5.53
N LYS A 87 -11.20 -12.77 -6.21
CA LYS A 87 -11.75 -11.46 -6.58
C LYS A 87 -12.09 -10.63 -5.34
N ASP A 88 -12.78 -11.22 -4.38
CA ASP A 88 -13.18 -10.55 -3.14
C ASP A 88 -11.94 -10.18 -2.29
N GLY A 89 -10.98 -11.08 -2.16
CA GLY A 89 -9.72 -10.83 -1.45
C GLY A 89 -8.87 -9.73 -2.10
N ASN A 90 -8.73 -9.73 -3.43
CA ASN A 90 -8.02 -8.67 -4.15
C ASN A 90 -8.73 -7.31 -4.03
N LYS A 91 -10.06 -7.29 -4.11
CA LYS A 91 -10.85 -6.08 -3.86
C LYS A 91 -10.59 -5.56 -2.44
N ARG A 92 -10.60 -6.45 -1.44
CA ARG A 92 -10.35 -6.09 -0.05
C ARG A 92 -8.93 -5.58 0.18
N ARG A 93 -7.93 -6.17 -0.47
CA ARG A 93 -6.54 -5.69 -0.45
C ARG A 93 -6.46 -4.26 -0.96
N ALA A 94 -7.06 -3.99 -2.13
CA ALA A 94 -7.07 -2.65 -2.73
C ALA A 94 -7.78 -1.60 -1.85
N GLU A 95 -8.89 -1.96 -1.19
CA GLU A 95 -9.57 -1.07 -0.23
C GLU A 95 -8.68 -0.70 0.96
N LEU A 96 -7.92 -1.67 1.49
CA LEU A 96 -7.00 -1.44 2.60
C LEU A 96 -5.78 -0.62 2.17
N GLU A 97 -5.22 -0.89 1.00
CA GLU A 97 -4.14 -0.08 0.39
C GLU A 97 -4.59 1.38 0.21
N ALA A 98 -5.79 1.60 -0.34
CA ALA A 98 -6.35 2.93 -0.50
C ALA A 98 -6.58 3.62 0.85
N LYS A 99 -7.04 2.88 1.88
CA LYS A 99 -7.19 3.41 3.23
C LYS A 99 -5.83 3.79 3.84
N ARG A 100 -4.81 2.96 3.65
CA ARG A 100 -3.43 3.19 4.09
C ARG A 100 -2.85 4.47 3.47
N GLN A 101 -3.04 4.65 2.16
CA GLN A 101 -2.64 5.86 1.43
C GLN A 101 -3.36 7.10 1.95
N LYS A 102 -4.68 7.02 2.18
CA LYS A 102 -5.47 8.13 2.74
C LYS A 102 -5.04 8.53 4.16
N LEU A 103 -4.55 7.58 4.94
CA LEU A 103 -3.97 7.85 6.26
C LEU A 103 -2.56 8.45 6.16
N GLY A 104 -1.89 8.32 5.00
CA GLY A 104 -0.50 8.73 4.81
C GLY A 104 0.45 7.93 5.70
N CYS A 105 0.24 6.62 5.80
CA CYS A 105 1.15 5.70 6.48
C CYS A 105 2.48 5.61 5.72
N GLU A 106 3.57 5.29 6.43
CA GLU A 106 4.86 5.01 5.81
C GLU A 106 4.78 3.79 4.87
N PRO A 107 5.70 3.60 3.90
CA PRO A 107 5.78 2.37 3.10
C PRO A 107 5.89 1.11 3.98
N LEU A 108 5.36 -0.03 3.49
CA LEU A 108 5.40 -1.33 4.17
C LEU A 108 6.71 -2.04 3.85
#